data_AF-A0A0Q3VGI1-F1
#
_entry.id   AF-A0A0Q3VGI1-F1
#
_cell.length_a   1.000
_cell.length_b   1.000
_cell.length_c   1.000
_cell.angle_alpha   90.00
_cell.angle_beta   90.00
_cell.angle_gamma   90.00
#
_symmetry.space_group_name_H-M   'P 1'
#
loop_
_entity.id
_entity.type
_entity.pdbx_description
1 polymer ?
#
loop_
_entity_poly.entity_id
_entity_poly.type
_entity_poly.pdbx_seq_one_letter_code
_entity_poly.pdbx_strand_id
1 'polypeptide(L)'
;MPDEKNYEAGYRKFLSKAKKYVDNPQETNHLLKKTEKKAKANKASFAGVWEKFQLLIELVKSWSSGEYRAISKKSILFIIASILYFVSPIDIIPDFLIGLGIVDDAAVIAFAIKQLTDELEKYKSWKRNQPIDAEENKQM
;
A
#
# COMPACT_ATOMS: atom_id res chain seq x y z
N MET A 1 21.26 21.96 8.34
CA MET A 1 21.03 20.79 7.48
C MET A 1 21.06 19.57 8.39
N PRO A 2 20.03 18.73 8.44
CA PRO A 2 20.08 17.55 9.28
C PRO A 2 21.13 16.58 8.75
N ASP A 3 21.70 15.77 9.64
CA ASP A 3 22.89 14.96 9.38
C ASP A 3 22.57 13.78 8.45
N GLU A 4 23.23 13.69 7.29
CA GLU A 4 22.99 12.71 6.21
C GLU A 4 22.98 11.25 6.71
N LYS A 5 23.76 10.97 7.78
CA LYS A 5 23.84 9.66 8.44
C LYS A 5 22.57 9.24 9.19
N ASN A 6 21.81 10.19 9.74
CA ASN A 6 20.57 9.89 10.45
C ASN A 6 19.43 9.52 9.48
N TYR A 7 19.49 10.01 8.24
CA TYR A 7 18.56 9.66 7.17
C TYR A 7 18.74 8.22 6.69
N GLU A 8 19.98 7.83 6.42
CA GLU A 8 20.36 6.47 6.01
C GLU A 8 19.88 5.42 7.01
N ALA A 9 20.08 5.66 8.31
CA ALA A 9 19.68 4.74 9.36
C ALA A 9 18.15 4.57 9.45
N GLY A 10 17.40 5.67 9.41
CA GLY A 10 15.94 5.67 9.40
C GLY A 10 15.37 4.94 8.19
N TYR A 11 15.91 5.23 7.00
CA TYR A 11 15.53 4.59 5.75
C TYR A 11 15.80 3.08 5.76
N ARG A 12 16.96 2.64 6.26
CA ARG A 12 17.29 1.21 6.38
C ARG A 12 16.36 0.47 7.33
N LYS A 13 16.02 1.06 8.49
CA LYS A 13 15.07 0.48 9.45
C LYS A 13 13.68 0.35 8.82
N PHE A 14 13.26 1.36 8.06
CA PHE A 14 12.00 1.37 7.32
C PHE A 14 11.93 0.27 6.26
N LEU A 15 12.98 0.14 5.44
CA LEU A 15 13.09 -0.92 4.44
C LEU A 15 13.08 -2.31 5.09
N SER A 16 13.78 -2.48 6.22
CA SER A 16 13.81 -3.75 6.95
C SER A 16 12.43 -4.15 7.47
N LYS A 17 11.65 -3.19 8.00
CA LYS A 17 10.29 -3.44 8.46
C LYS A 17 9.36 -3.75 7.30
N ALA A 18 9.41 -2.98 6.22
CA ALA A 18 8.59 -3.20 5.03
C ALA A 18 8.89 -4.56 4.37
N LYS A 19 10.16 -4.98 4.36
CA LYS A 19 10.58 -6.29 3.84
C LYS A 19 9.89 -7.47 4.56
N LYS A 20 9.64 -7.36 5.87
CA LYS A 20 8.89 -8.38 6.64
C LYS A 20 7.53 -8.69 5.98
N TYR A 21 6.83 -7.67 5.51
CA TYR A 21 5.52 -7.82 4.88
C TYR A 21 5.65 -8.33 3.44
N VAL A 22 6.63 -7.81 2.69
CA VAL A 22 6.91 -8.27 1.32
C VAL A 22 7.14 -9.79 1.28
N ASP A 23 7.88 -10.34 2.24
CA ASP A 23 8.20 -11.77 2.24
C ASP A 23 7.17 -12.63 3.00
N ASN A 24 6.13 -12.04 3.61
CA ASN A 24 5.16 -12.75 4.44
C ASN A 24 3.69 -12.35 4.12
N PRO A 25 2.94 -13.22 3.39
CA PRO A 25 1.55 -12.96 3.03
C PRO A 25 0.59 -12.80 4.22
N GLN A 26 0.82 -13.51 5.33
CA GLN A 26 -0.04 -13.40 6.51
C GLN A 26 0.08 -12.03 7.18
N GLU A 27 1.31 -11.55 7.34
CA GLU A 27 1.60 -10.22 7.88
C GLU A 27 1.07 -9.12 6.96
N THR A 28 1.22 -9.29 5.63
CA THR A 28 0.64 -8.37 4.64
C THR A 28 -0.88 -8.30 4.78
N ASN A 29 -1.57 -9.44 4.82
CA ASN A 29 -3.02 -9.46 4.97
C ASN A 29 -3.49 -8.83 6.28
N HIS A 30 -2.76 -9.04 7.38
CA HIS A 30 -3.05 -8.38 8.67
C HIS A 30 -2.90 -6.86 8.57
N LEU A 31 -1.83 -6.39 7.93
CA LEU A 31 -1.59 -4.98 7.68
C LEU A 31 -2.72 -4.37 6.84
N LEU A 32 -3.13 -5.01 5.74
CA LEU A 32 -4.23 -4.54 4.90
C LEU A 32 -5.56 -4.45 5.66
N LYS A 33 -5.88 -5.42 6.53
CA LYS A 33 -7.08 -5.35 7.38
C LYS A 33 -7.07 -4.13 8.31
N LYS A 34 -5.93 -3.83 8.95
CA LYS A 34 -5.77 -2.62 9.78
C LYS A 34 -5.93 -1.35 8.95
N THR A 35 -5.37 -1.34 7.75
CA THR A 35 -5.43 -0.23 6.79
C THR A 35 -6.86 0.07 6.39
N GLU A 36 -7.61 -0.94 5.94
CA GLU A 36 -9.03 -0.80 5.58
C GLU A 36 -9.85 -0.31 6.76
N LYS A 37 -9.61 -0.82 7.98
CA LYS A 37 -10.31 -0.38 9.20
C LYS A 37 -10.06 1.11 9.47
N LYS A 38 -8.80 1.56 9.43
CA LYS A 38 -8.45 2.97 9.67
C LYS A 38 -8.97 3.89 8.56
N ALA A 39 -8.91 3.47 7.30
CA ALA A 39 -9.41 4.25 6.17
C ALA A 39 -10.95 4.39 6.21
N LYS A 40 -11.68 3.32 6.56
CA LYS A 40 -13.13 3.37 6.75
C LYS A 40 -13.53 4.31 7.89
N ALA A 41 -12.79 4.34 8.99
CA ALA A 41 -13.02 5.27 10.09
C ALA A 41 -12.77 6.74 9.69
N ASN A 42 -11.94 6.99 8.68
CA ASN A 42 -11.60 8.32 8.17
C ASN A 42 -12.11 8.57 6.74
N LYS A 43 -13.24 7.94 6.36
CA LYS A 43 -13.71 7.89 4.96
C LYS A 43 -13.83 9.28 4.30
N ALA A 44 -14.17 10.32 5.05
CA ALA A 44 -14.27 11.69 4.54
C ALA A 44 -12.95 12.17 3.93
N SER A 45 -11.81 11.92 4.58
CA SER A 45 -10.47 12.29 4.08
C SER A 45 -10.06 11.50 2.82
N PHE A 46 -10.73 10.38 2.56
CA PHE A 46 -10.49 9.55 1.39
C PHE A 46 -11.53 9.71 0.27
N ALA A 47 -12.55 10.57 0.43
CA ALA A 47 -13.69 10.62 -0.48
C ALA A 47 -13.27 10.79 -1.96
N GLY A 48 -12.29 11.64 -2.25
CA GLY A 48 -11.80 11.87 -3.62
C GLY A 48 -10.83 10.81 -4.17
N VAL A 49 -10.36 9.87 -3.34
CA VAL A 49 -9.39 8.83 -3.73
C VAL A 49 -9.84 7.41 -3.35
N TRP A 50 -11.09 7.25 -2.88
CA TRP A 50 -11.57 6.01 -2.27
C TRP A 50 -11.47 4.80 -3.21
N GLU A 51 -11.88 4.98 -4.47
CA GLU A 51 -11.81 3.91 -5.49
C GLU A 51 -10.37 3.48 -5.76
N LYS A 52 -9.46 4.45 -5.94
CA LYS A 52 -8.03 4.18 -6.15
C LYS A 52 -7.38 3.54 -4.92
N PHE A 53 -7.82 3.92 -3.73
CA PHE A 53 -7.41 3.29 -2.49
C PHE A 53 -7.85 1.81 -2.44
N GLN A 54 -9.11 1.50 -2.75
CA GLN A 54 -9.57 0.11 -2.82
C GLN A 54 -8.75 -0.70 -3.84
N LEU A 55 -8.53 -0.13 -5.02
CA LEU A 55 -7.73 -0.77 -6.08
C LEU A 55 -6.29 -1.03 -5.65
N LEU A 56 -5.68 -0.11 -4.88
CA LEU A 56 -4.35 -0.29 -4.30
C LEU A 56 -4.33 -1.44 -3.30
N ILE A 57 -5.35 -1.57 -2.45
CA ILE A 57 -5.46 -2.69 -1.49
C ILE A 57 -5.60 -4.02 -2.23
N GLU A 58 -6.45 -4.09 -3.26
CA GLU A 58 -6.63 -5.28 -4.09
C GLU A 58 -5.34 -5.68 -4.82
N LEU A 59 -4.61 -4.70 -5.36
CA LEU A 59 -3.32 -4.93 -6.01
C LEU A 59 -2.34 -5.62 -5.04
N VAL A 60 -2.24 -5.13 -3.80
CA VAL A 60 -1.37 -5.76 -2.80
C VAL A 60 -1.85 -7.15 -2.42
N LYS A 61 -3.17 -7.40 -2.36
CA LYS A 61 -3.72 -8.75 -2.10
C LYS A 61 -3.35 -9.72 -3.22
N SER A 62 -3.63 -9.40 -4.48
CA SER A 62 -3.30 -10.25 -5.64
C SER A 62 -1.78 -10.44 -5.79
N TRP A 63 -1.00 -9.42 -5.45
CA TRP A 63 0.45 -9.57 -5.37
C TRP A 63 0.87 -10.48 -4.21
N SER A 64 0.28 -10.33 -3.03
CA SER A 64 0.62 -11.16 -1.88
C SER A 64 0.23 -12.64 -2.07
N SER A 65 -0.82 -12.92 -2.84
CA SER A 65 -1.32 -14.29 -3.06
C SER A 65 -0.56 -15.07 -4.13
N GLY A 66 0.02 -14.39 -5.13
CA GLY A 66 0.60 -15.09 -6.29
C GLY A 66 0.02 -14.63 -7.61
N GLU A 67 -1.23 -14.19 -7.60
CA GLU A 67 -2.04 -13.96 -8.80
C GLU A 67 -1.51 -12.86 -9.71
N TYR A 68 -0.93 -11.81 -9.13
CA TYR A 68 -0.41 -10.66 -9.88
C TYR A 68 1.09 -10.45 -9.64
N ARG A 69 1.88 -10.46 -10.70
CA ARG A 69 3.36 -10.26 -10.64
C ARG A 69 3.87 -9.17 -11.58
N ALA A 70 3.00 -8.57 -12.38
CA ALA A 70 3.35 -7.51 -13.33
C ALA A 70 3.50 -6.13 -12.67
N ILE A 71 4.27 -6.08 -11.58
CA ILE A 71 4.59 -4.87 -10.81
C ILE A 71 6.02 -4.96 -10.27
N SER A 72 6.72 -3.83 -10.22
CA SER A 72 8.08 -3.83 -9.70
C SER A 72 8.12 -4.08 -8.18
N LYS A 73 9.16 -4.78 -7.71
CA LYS A 73 9.40 -4.98 -6.26
C LYS A 73 9.54 -3.64 -5.52
N LYS A 74 10.10 -2.61 -6.19
CA LYS A 74 10.22 -1.25 -5.64
C LYS A 74 8.85 -0.60 -5.41
N SER A 75 7.93 -0.74 -6.37
CA SER A 75 6.56 -0.23 -6.27
C SER A 75 5.82 -0.87 -5.10
N ILE A 76 5.91 -2.20 -4.94
CA ILE A 76 5.32 -2.92 -3.80
C ILE A 76 5.92 -2.46 -2.48
N LEU A 77 7.24 -2.36 -2.40
CA LEU A 77 7.92 -1.92 -1.19
C LEU A 77 7.45 -0.51 -0.78
N PHE A 78 7.30 0.39 -1.75
CA PHE A 78 6.77 1.74 -1.55
C PHE A 78 5.30 1.76 -1.12
N ILE A 79 4.45 0.86 -1.63
CA ILE A 79 3.07 0.70 -1.19
C ILE A 79 3.02 0.26 0.28
N ILE A 80 3.70 -0.84 0.61
CA ILE A 80 3.74 -1.41 1.96
C ILE A 80 4.27 -0.38 2.97
N ALA A 81 5.32 0.34 2.59
CA ALA A 81 5.88 1.48 3.30
C ALA A 81 4.83 2.55 3.63
N SER A 82 4.09 3.01 2.62
CA SER A 82 3.06 4.05 2.77
C SER A 82 1.92 3.59 3.66
N ILE A 83 1.52 2.32 3.51
CA ILE A 83 0.48 1.69 4.33
C ILE A 83 0.92 1.56 5.80
N LEU A 84 2.17 1.16 6.04
CA LEU A 84 2.72 1.04 7.38
C LEU A 84 2.69 2.36 8.13
N TYR A 85 3.13 3.44 7.46
CA TYR A 85 3.05 4.79 8.00
C TYR A 85 1.61 5.17 8.31
N PHE A 86 0.67 4.90 7.39
CA PHE A 86 -0.74 5.18 7.62
C PHE A 86 -1.33 4.43 8.81
N VAL A 87 -1.01 3.15 9.02
CA VAL A 87 -1.62 2.34 10.09
C VAL A 87 -1.07 2.67 11.47
N SER A 88 0.25 2.79 11.61
CA SER A 88 0.90 3.09 12.89
C SER A 88 2.09 4.02 12.62
N PRO A 89 1.86 5.35 12.56
CA PRO A 89 2.94 6.31 12.35
C PRO A 89 4.04 6.10 13.40
N ILE A 90 3.64 6.03 14.67
CA ILE A 90 4.50 5.99 15.88
C ILE A 90 5.51 4.83 15.87
N ASP A 91 5.16 3.66 15.34
CA ASP A 91 6.07 2.51 15.34
C ASP A 91 7.25 2.66 14.37
N ILE A 92 7.17 3.60 13.42
CA ILE A 92 8.02 3.63 12.24
C ILE A 92 8.61 5.02 11.99
N ILE A 93 8.16 6.07 12.69
CA ILE A 93 8.71 7.42 12.56
C ILE A 93 10.23 7.36 12.73
N PRO A 94 10.98 7.67 11.67
CA PRO A 94 12.36 8.02 11.83
C PRO A 94 12.38 9.50 12.21
N ASP A 95 13.26 9.89 13.14
CA ASP A 95 13.29 11.22 13.75
C ASP A 95 13.28 12.40 12.75
N PHE A 96 13.64 12.17 11.47
CA PHE A 96 13.62 13.15 10.40
C PHE A 96 12.22 13.63 9.94
N LEU A 97 11.14 12.86 10.12
CA LEU A 97 9.80 13.24 9.64
C LEU A 97 9.18 14.36 10.50
N ILE A 98 9.58 14.47 11.76
CA ILE A 98 9.14 15.52 12.68
C ILE A 98 9.53 16.92 12.15
N GLY A 99 10.61 17.02 11.36
CA GLY A 99 11.08 18.29 10.78
C GLY A 99 10.41 18.74 9.48
N LEU A 100 9.62 17.89 8.81
CA LEU A 100 9.04 18.18 7.48
C LEU A 100 7.55 18.57 7.49
N GLY A 101 6.85 18.47 8.62
CA GLY A 101 5.45 18.90 8.74
C GLY A 101 4.41 18.01 8.01
N ILE A 102 4.79 16.80 7.57
CA ILE A 102 3.89 15.84 6.91
C ILE A 102 3.10 15.07 7.98
N VAL A 103 2.11 15.74 8.59
CA VAL A 103 1.37 15.21 9.76
C VAL A 103 0.02 14.57 9.39
N ASP A 104 -0.48 14.71 8.16
CA ASP A 104 -1.79 14.16 7.79
C ASP A 104 -1.73 12.71 7.26
N ASP A 105 -2.34 11.79 7.99
CA ASP A 105 -2.41 10.35 7.70
C ASP A 105 -2.98 10.07 6.29
N ALA A 106 -3.96 10.84 5.83
CA ALA A 106 -4.60 10.63 4.53
C ALA A 106 -3.72 11.09 3.35
N ALA A 107 -2.91 12.14 3.56
CA ALA A 107 -2.06 12.72 2.52
C ALA A 107 -1.00 11.73 2.02
N VAL A 108 -0.46 10.87 2.90
CA VAL A 108 0.54 9.87 2.52
C VAL A 108 -0.03 8.81 1.58
N ILE A 109 -1.25 8.35 1.83
CA ILE A 109 -1.91 7.40 0.93
C ILE A 109 -2.28 8.08 -0.40
N ALA A 110 -2.76 9.32 -0.37
CA ALA A 110 -3.03 10.08 -1.58
C ALA A 110 -1.77 10.29 -2.44
N PHE A 111 -0.63 10.58 -1.81
CA PHE A 111 0.67 10.66 -2.48
C PHE A 111 1.08 9.33 -3.09
N ALA A 112 0.92 8.23 -2.34
CA ALA A 112 1.23 6.90 -2.84
C ALA A 112 0.39 6.56 -4.09
N ILE A 113 -0.92 6.80 -4.04
CA ILE A 113 -1.84 6.62 -5.17
C ILE A 113 -1.41 7.45 -6.38
N LYS A 114 -1.02 8.72 -6.16
CA LYS A 114 -0.54 9.60 -7.23
C LYS A 114 0.71 9.03 -7.90
N GLN A 115 1.67 8.56 -7.11
CA GLN A 115 2.93 7.99 -7.61
C GLN A 115 2.74 6.65 -8.35
N LEU A 116 1.67 5.92 -8.03
CA LEU A 116 1.40 4.57 -8.51
C LEU A 116 0.26 4.49 -9.53
N THR A 117 -0.21 5.64 -10.04
CA THR A 117 -1.38 5.68 -10.94
C THR A 117 -1.20 4.74 -12.14
N ASP A 118 -0.03 4.72 -12.77
CA ASP A 118 0.23 3.83 -13.92
C ASP A 118 0.20 2.33 -13.54
N GLU A 119 0.71 1.98 -12.35
CA GLU A 119 0.67 0.60 -11.86
C GLU A 119 -0.77 0.18 -11.52
N LEU A 120 -1.57 1.09 -10.97
CA LEU A 120 -2.98 0.87 -10.69
C LEU A 120 -3.79 0.68 -11.97
N GLU A 121 -3.54 1.47 -13.02
CA GLU A 121 -4.22 1.30 -14.31
C GLU A 121 -3.85 -0.02 -15.01
N LYS A 122 -2.58 -0.44 -14.93
CA LYS A 122 -2.15 -1.77 -15.40
C LYS A 122 -2.85 -2.89 -14.63
N TYR A 123 -2.89 -2.80 -13.29
CA TYR A 123 -3.56 -3.79 -12.46
C TYR A 123 -5.06 -3.85 -12.74
N LYS A 124 -5.72 -2.68 -12.88
CA LYS A 124 -7.14 -2.57 -13.23
C LYS A 124 -7.44 -3.22 -14.58
N SER A 125 -6.60 -2.97 -15.58
CA SER A 125 -6.74 -3.56 -16.91
C SER A 125 -6.56 -5.07 -16.87
N TRP A 126 -5.57 -5.57 -16.14
CA TRP A 126 -5.37 -6.99 -15.92
C TRP A 126 -6.57 -7.63 -15.21
N LYS A 127 -7.09 -7.01 -14.14
CA LYS A 127 -8.24 -7.50 -13.38
C LYS A 127 -9.50 -7.61 -14.24
N ARG A 128 -9.74 -6.64 -15.14
CA ARG A 128 -10.88 -6.68 -16.08
C ARG A 128 -10.75 -7.79 -17.13
N ASN A 129 -9.53 -8.18 -17.46
CA ASN A 129 -9.26 -9.21 -18.46
C ASN A 129 -9.15 -10.62 -17.86
N GLN A 130 -9.34 -10.77 -16.55
CA GLN A 130 -9.50 -12.10 -15.97
C GLN A 130 -10.85 -12.68 -16.44
N PRO A 131 -10.90 -13.98 -16.77
CA PRO A 131 -12.17 -14.64 -16.97
C PRO A 131 -13.01 -14.42 -15.72
N ILE A 132 -14.20 -13.83 -15.87
CA ILE A 132 -15.23 -13.95 -14.82
C ILE A 132 -15.44 -15.44 -14.71
N ASP A 133 -15.22 -16.03 -13.54
CA ASP A 133 -15.48 -17.45 -13.32
C ASP A 133 -16.86 -17.76 -13.91
N ALA A 134 -16.85 -18.59 -14.96
CA ALA A 134 -18.01 -19.03 -15.71
C ALA A 134 -18.79 -20.03 -14.86
N GLU A 135 -19.34 -19.56 -13.74
CA GLU A 135 -20.39 -20.22 -12.97
C GLU A 135 -21.76 -19.69 -13.41
N GLU A 136 -22.02 -19.82 -14.71
CA GLU A 136 -23.34 -20.30 -15.13
C GLU A 136 -23.13 -21.74 -15.56
N ASN A 137 -23.46 -22.65 -14.64
CA ASN A 137 -23.70 -24.04 -14.95
C ASN A 137 -24.55 -24.11 -16.21
N LYS A 138 -23.91 -24.59 -17.29
CA LYS A 138 -24.60 -25.25 -18.39
C LYS A 138 -25.66 -26.16 -17.79
N GLN A 139 -26.87 -25.99 -18.31
CA GLN A 139 -27.94 -26.96 -18.21
C GLN A 139 -27.39 -28.39 -18.29
N MET A 140 -27.58 -29.14 -17.21
CA MET A 140 -27.91 -30.56 -17.24
C MET A 140 -28.99 -30.80 -16.18
#